data_AF-A0A392NFM0-F1
#
_entry.id   AF-A0A392NFM0-F1
#
_cell.length_a   1.000
_cell.length_b   1.000
_cell.length_c   1.000
_cell.angle_alpha   90.00
_cell.angle_beta   90.00
_cell.angle_gamma   90.00
#
_symmetry.space_group_name_H-M   'P 1'
#
loop_
_entity.id
_entity.type
_entity.pdbx_description
1 polymer ?
#
loop_
_entity_poly.entity_id
_entity_poly.type
_entity_poly.pdbx_seq_one_letter_code
_entity_poly.pdbx_strand_id
1 'polypeptide(L)'
;MEEFLSKDEEFKSQVKEFESKQEELKSQKKQFENQVESRLKGLESKEKQFKEQMKEFLSKDEEFKGQMKEFESKQEELRSQKKQFENQVEDFKLKEKQFEGRWKELELKENKFKVKASEATETFIRDSKQQFDGSVTNYSVILFLRQNPNLYTTVIHESSRCIASYYLPYHPNPKMISIMPTNEEVAKYNWSLDEYHATKGYCKSRMAVCLSGRAAESFVLGTDYKTNGSEWEATEMADKGWHGTDASADSYPIQKHYKDRGGYS
;
A
#
# COMPACT_ATOMS: atom_id res chain seq x y z
N MET A 1 5.98 93.44 95.00
CA MET A 1 6.39 92.06 95.30
C MET A 1 5.38 91.06 94.73
N GLU A 2 4.07 91.26 94.96
CA GLU A 2 3.00 90.42 94.38
C GLU A 2 2.94 90.42 92.84
N GLU A 3 3.11 91.58 92.18
CA GLU A 3 3.10 91.68 90.71
C GLU A 3 4.25 90.89 90.04
N PHE A 4 5.38 90.77 90.74
CA PHE A 4 6.54 90.00 90.29
C PHE A 4 6.30 88.49 90.43
N LEU A 5 5.63 88.07 91.51
CA LEU A 5 5.23 86.69 91.73
C LEU A 5 4.14 86.24 90.73
N SER A 6 3.21 87.14 90.38
CA SER A 6 2.19 86.87 89.35
C SER A 6 2.80 86.66 87.97
N LYS A 7 3.80 87.46 87.58
CA LYS A 7 4.52 87.28 86.31
C LYS A 7 5.36 86.01 86.28
N ASP A 8 5.96 85.61 87.39
CA ASP A 8 6.75 84.37 87.49
C ASP A 8 5.88 83.12 87.36
N GLU A 9 4.70 83.11 87.99
CA GLU A 9 3.67 82.07 87.82
C GLU A 9 3.16 81.99 86.37
N GLU A 10 2.93 83.14 85.71
CA GLU A 10 2.54 83.21 84.30
C GLU A 10 3.66 82.71 83.37
N PHE A 11 4.92 83.04 83.64
CA PHE A 11 6.06 82.52 82.88
C PHE A 11 6.19 80.99 83.03
N LYS A 12 6.00 80.47 84.25
CA LYS A 12 5.98 79.03 84.52
C LYS A 12 4.87 78.30 83.78
N SER A 13 3.68 78.89 83.69
CA SER A 13 2.56 78.28 82.96
C SER A 13 2.84 78.25 81.46
N GLN A 14 3.40 79.32 80.89
CA GLN A 14 3.82 79.38 79.49
C GLN A 14 4.92 78.35 79.17
N VAL A 15 5.91 78.19 80.04
CA VAL A 15 6.98 77.18 79.86
C VAL A 15 6.39 75.77 79.83
N LYS A 16 5.47 75.43 80.74
CA LYS A 16 4.79 74.12 80.75
C LYS A 16 3.96 73.89 79.48
N GLU A 17 3.29 74.93 78.98
CA GLU A 17 2.52 74.85 77.73
C GLU A 17 3.44 74.65 76.50
N PHE A 18 4.60 75.32 76.48
CA PHE A 18 5.62 75.10 75.45
C PHE A 18 6.18 73.68 75.51
N GLU A 19 6.49 73.16 76.70
CA GLU A 19 6.94 71.78 76.90
C GLU A 19 5.89 70.78 76.41
N SER A 20 4.60 70.98 76.73
CA SER A 20 3.53 70.11 76.25
C SER A 20 3.39 70.14 74.73
N LYS A 21 3.46 71.32 74.11
CA LYS A 21 3.43 71.47 72.64
C LYS A 21 4.64 70.81 71.99
N GLN A 22 5.81 70.89 72.63
CA GLN A 22 7.02 70.24 72.13
C GLN A 22 6.90 68.71 72.16
N GLU A 23 6.36 68.13 73.24
CA GLU A 23 6.11 66.69 73.33
C GLU A 23 5.03 66.23 72.33
N GLU A 24 3.98 67.02 72.12
CA GLU A 24 2.98 66.74 71.10
C GLU A 24 3.58 66.74 69.68
N LEU A 25 4.39 67.74 69.34
CA LEU A 25 5.10 67.80 68.07
C LEU A 25 6.05 66.61 67.86
N LYS A 26 6.76 66.18 68.91
CA LYS A 26 7.62 64.98 68.85
C LYS A 26 6.78 63.73 68.55
N SER A 27 5.64 63.59 69.22
CA SER A 27 4.72 62.47 68.99
C SER A 27 4.17 62.46 67.55
N GLN A 28 3.72 63.62 67.05
CA GLN A 28 3.24 63.78 65.68
C GLN A 28 4.33 63.46 64.65
N LYS A 29 5.56 63.95 64.87
CA LYS A 29 6.71 63.65 64.00
C LYS A 29 6.96 62.15 63.93
N LYS A 30 6.96 61.46 65.08
CA LYS A 30 7.15 60.01 65.15
C LYS A 30 6.03 59.23 64.45
N GLN A 31 4.78 59.67 64.59
CA GLN A 31 3.66 59.07 63.84
C GLN A 31 3.82 59.24 62.33
N PHE A 32 4.23 60.43 61.89
CA PHE A 32 4.44 60.72 60.47
C PHE A 32 5.61 59.90 59.89
N GLU A 33 6.72 59.77 60.61
CA GLU A 33 7.86 58.91 60.24
C GLU A 33 7.42 57.45 60.08
N ASN A 34 6.67 56.90 61.04
CA ASN A 34 6.14 55.54 60.96
C ASN A 34 5.17 55.36 59.77
N GLN A 35 4.34 56.37 59.48
CA GLN A 35 3.43 56.33 58.34
C GLN A 35 4.19 56.35 57.00
N VAL A 36 5.23 57.17 56.89
CA VAL A 36 6.08 57.22 55.70
C VAL A 36 6.81 55.90 55.51
N GLU A 37 7.42 55.35 56.58
CA GLU A 37 8.16 54.10 56.52
C GLU A 37 7.27 52.91 56.13
N SER A 38 6.07 52.82 56.69
CA SER A 38 5.09 51.77 56.33
C SER A 38 4.63 51.88 54.88
N ARG A 39 4.41 53.10 54.37
CA ARG A 39 4.08 53.34 52.96
C ARG A 39 5.24 52.97 52.04
N LEU A 40 6.48 53.30 52.42
CA LEU A 40 7.67 52.99 51.64
C LEU A 40 7.86 51.48 51.50
N LYS A 41 7.76 50.74 52.63
CA LYS A 41 7.79 49.26 52.65
C LYS A 41 6.67 48.65 51.80
N GLY A 42 5.48 49.22 51.84
CA GLY A 42 4.35 48.80 51.00
C GLY A 42 4.59 49.02 49.51
N LEU A 43 5.23 50.12 49.13
CA LEU A 43 5.60 50.39 47.73
C LEU A 43 6.71 49.46 47.24
N GLU A 44 7.76 49.24 48.04
CA GLU A 44 8.83 48.30 47.69
C GLU A 44 8.30 46.87 47.48
N SER A 45 7.35 46.43 48.32
CA SER A 45 6.71 45.12 48.15
C SER A 45 5.93 45.03 46.84
N LYS A 46 5.17 46.08 46.47
CA LYS A 46 4.44 46.14 45.20
C LYS A 46 5.38 46.16 44.01
N GLU A 47 6.48 46.91 44.09
CA GLU A 47 7.47 46.97 43.02
C GLU A 47 8.10 45.58 42.78
N LYS A 48 8.43 44.84 43.84
CA LYS A 48 8.91 43.45 43.73
C LYS A 48 7.89 42.55 43.04
N GLN A 49 6.62 42.62 43.47
CA GLN A 49 5.54 41.84 42.87
C GLN A 49 5.35 42.17 41.38
N PHE A 50 5.38 43.44 41.00
CA PHE A 50 5.31 43.85 39.58
C PHE A 50 6.50 43.33 38.77
N LYS A 51 7.71 43.37 39.32
CA LYS A 51 8.90 42.82 38.65
C LYS A 51 8.79 41.32 38.43
N GLU A 52 8.26 40.57 39.39
CA GLU A 52 8.02 39.13 39.25
C GLU A 52 6.96 38.84 38.18
N GLN A 53 5.83 39.56 38.19
CA GLN A 53 4.79 39.43 37.17
C GLN A 53 5.31 39.75 35.76
N MET A 54 6.14 40.79 35.62
CA MET A 54 6.75 41.13 34.33
C MET A 54 7.67 40.04 33.83
N LYS A 55 8.46 39.39 34.69
CA LYS A 55 9.30 38.25 34.31
C LYS A 55 8.47 37.05 33.85
N GLU A 56 7.37 36.76 34.54
CA GLU A 56 6.45 35.69 34.15
C GLU A 56 5.81 35.98 32.80
N PHE A 57 5.36 37.22 32.58
CA PHE A 57 4.78 37.64 31.30
C PHE A 57 5.76 37.52 30.14
N LEU A 58 7.00 37.98 30.32
CA LEU A 58 8.06 37.83 29.30
C LEU A 58 8.37 36.37 28.99
N SER A 59 8.35 35.50 30.01
CA SER A 59 8.57 34.07 29.82
C SER A 59 7.45 33.42 29.00
N LYS A 60 6.19 33.78 29.27
CA LYS A 60 5.04 33.33 28.47
C LYS A 60 5.08 33.85 27.04
N ASP A 61 5.47 35.10 26.83
CA ASP A 61 5.60 35.68 25.49
C ASP A 61 6.64 34.93 24.63
N GLU A 62 7.78 34.57 25.21
CA GLU A 62 8.79 33.75 24.53
C GLU A 62 8.30 32.32 24.26
N GLU A 63 7.55 31.71 25.19
CA GLU A 63 6.92 30.40 24.96
C GLU A 63 5.92 30.46 23.79
N PHE A 64 5.06 31.49 23.74
CA PHE A 64 4.11 31.69 22.65
C PHE A 64 4.80 31.89 21.31
N LYS A 65 5.88 32.68 21.25
CA LYS A 65 6.70 32.83 20.03
C LYS A 65 7.28 31.49 19.58
N GLY A 66 7.73 30.65 20.51
CA GLY A 66 8.23 29.30 20.24
C GLY A 66 7.14 28.42 19.61
N GLN A 67 5.97 28.37 20.22
CA GLN A 67 4.81 27.62 19.71
C GLN A 67 4.37 28.11 18.32
N MET A 68 4.42 29.42 18.08
CA MET A 68 4.02 29.99 16.79
C MET A 68 4.97 29.58 15.66
N LYS A 69 6.29 29.55 15.92
CA LYS A 69 7.28 29.03 14.98
C LYS A 69 7.09 27.54 14.69
N GLU A 70 6.75 26.75 15.70
CA GLU A 70 6.46 25.32 15.53
C GLU A 70 5.19 25.10 14.69
N PHE A 71 4.18 25.95 14.87
CA PHE A 71 2.96 25.88 14.06
C PHE A 71 3.22 26.24 12.60
N GLU A 72 4.02 27.27 12.34
CA GLU A 72 4.44 27.66 10.99
C GLU A 72 5.22 26.53 10.28
N SER A 73 6.16 25.86 10.98
CA SER A 73 6.91 24.75 10.39
C SER A 73 6.01 23.54 10.06
N LYS A 74 5.08 23.20 10.97
CA LYS A 74 4.07 22.16 10.71
C LYS A 74 3.18 22.50 9.52
N GLN A 75 2.83 23.77 9.35
CA GLN A 75 2.03 24.21 8.20
C GLN A 75 2.79 24.06 6.88
N GLU A 76 4.09 24.37 6.87
CA GLU A 76 4.95 24.22 5.69
C GLU A 76 5.15 22.74 5.32
N GLU A 77 5.32 21.88 6.32
CA GLU A 77 5.40 20.43 6.13
C GLU A 77 4.11 19.89 5.50
N LEU A 78 2.94 20.26 6.03
CA LEU A 78 1.64 19.84 5.48
C LEU A 78 1.44 20.31 4.04
N ARG A 79 1.89 21.53 3.69
CA ARG A 79 1.83 22.02 2.30
C ARG A 79 2.72 21.17 1.37
N SER A 80 3.90 20.79 1.84
CA SER A 80 4.82 19.95 1.09
C SER A 80 4.25 18.55 0.87
N GLN A 81 3.69 17.93 1.92
CA GLN A 81 3.01 16.64 1.84
C GLN A 81 1.82 16.69 0.86
N LYS A 82 1.00 17.75 0.92
CA LYS A 82 -0.13 17.93 -0.01
C LYS A 82 0.34 17.94 -1.47
N LYS A 83 1.42 18.68 -1.78
CA LYS A 83 1.99 18.74 -3.13
C LYS A 83 2.50 17.38 -3.59
N GLN A 84 3.11 16.60 -2.70
CA GLN A 84 3.56 15.24 -3.01
C GLN A 84 2.37 14.32 -3.34
N PHE A 85 1.28 14.41 -2.58
CA PHE A 85 0.06 13.65 -2.86
C PHE A 85 -0.57 14.04 -4.20
N GLU A 86 -0.64 15.34 -4.52
CA GLU A 86 -1.14 15.81 -5.81
C GLU A 86 -0.35 15.22 -6.99
N ASN A 87 0.99 15.23 -6.92
CA ASN A 87 1.85 14.60 -7.93
C ASN A 87 1.59 13.09 -8.06
N GLN A 88 1.44 12.37 -6.94
CA GLN A 88 1.14 10.94 -6.97
C GLN A 88 -0.20 10.65 -7.66
N VAL A 89 -1.21 11.47 -7.41
CA VAL A 89 -2.53 11.34 -8.06
C VAL A 89 -2.41 11.55 -9.57
N GLU A 90 -1.61 12.50 -10.03
CA GLU A 90 -1.36 12.70 -11.47
C GLU A 90 -0.66 11.50 -12.10
N ASP A 91 0.37 10.94 -11.44
CA ASP A 91 1.05 9.73 -11.88
C ASP A 91 0.10 8.53 -12.00
N PHE A 92 -0.81 8.36 -11.02
CA PHE A 92 -1.81 7.30 -11.07
C PHE A 92 -2.78 7.47 -12.26
N LYS A 93 -3.24 8.69 -12.53
CA LYS A 93 -4.09 8.98 -13.71
C LYS A 93 -3.38 8.68 -15.03
N LEU A 94 -2.09 8.95 -15.13
CA LEU A 94 -1.30 8.60 -16.32
C LEU A 94 -1.19 7.08 -16.50
N LYS A 95 -0.93 6.34 -15.41
CA LYS A 95 -0.89 4.88 -15.44
C LYS A 95 -2.24 4.28 -15.82
N GLU A 96 -3.34 4.80 -15.29
CA GLU A 96 -4.69 4.36 -15.62
C GLU A 96 -4.96 4.49 -17.12
N LYS A 97 -4.67 5.65 -17.72
CA LYS A 97 -4.80 5.85 -19.18
C LYS A 97 -3.93 4.89 -19.99
N GLN A 98 -2.72 4.59 -19.51
CA GLN A 98 -1.84 3.62 -20.17
C GLN A 98 -2.43 2.21 -20.12
N PHE A 99 -2.99 1.79 -18.98
CA PHE A 99 -3.67 0.52 -18.84
C PHE A 99 -4.89 0.42 -19.74
N GLU A 100 -5.72 1.46 -19.80
CA GLU A 100 -6.89 1.51 -20.68
C GLU A 100 -6.51 1.35 -22.16
N GLY A 101 -5.42 2.02 -22.60
CA GLY A 101 -4.88 1.85 -23.95
C GLY A 101 -4.41 0.42 -24.24
N ARG A 102 -3.68 -0.20 -23.31
CA ARG A 102 -3.24 -1.61 -23.42
C ARG A 102 -4.42 -2.58 -23.45
N TRP A 103 -5.46 -2.30 -22.68
CA TRP A 103 -6.67 -3.13 -22.65
C TRP A 103 -7.39 -3.12 -24.00
N LYS A 104 -7.59 -1.93 -24.59
CA LYS A 104 -8.16 -1.78 -25.93
C LYS A 104 -7.33 -2.50 -27.00
N GLU A 105 -6.00 -2.45 -26.90
CA GLU A 105 -5.11 -3.19 -27.81
C GLU A 105 -5.28 -4.71 -27.67
N LEU A 106 -5.41 -5.22 -26.45
CA LEU A 106 -5.65 -6.64 -26.19
C LEU A 106 -6.99 -7.10 -26.75
N GLU A 107 -8.05 -6.32 -26.55
CA GLU A 107 -9.39 -6.61 -27.08
C GLU A 107 -9.38 -6.71 -28.61
N LEU A 108 -8.68 -5.79 -29.29
CA LEU A 108 -8.51 -5.85 -30.75
C LEU A 108 -7.73 -7.10 -31.19
N LYS A 109 -6.68 -7.48 -30.46
CA LYS A 109 -5.90 -8.70 -30.73
C LYS A 109 -6.75 -9.96 -30.53
N GLU A 110 -7.56 -10.00 -29.49
CA GLU A 110 -8.48 -11.10 -29.21
C GLU A 110 -9.51 -11.26 -30.33
N ASN A 111 -10.14 -10.17 -30.77
CA ASN A 111 -11.10 -10.20 -31.87
C ASN A 111 -10.46 -10.67 -33.17
N LYS A 112 -9.25 -10.19 -33.49
CA LYS A 112 -8.50 -10.66 -34.66
C LYS A 112 -8.16 -12.16 -34.56
N PHE A 113 -7.82 -12.63 -33.36
CA PHE A 113 -7.55 -14.04 -33.12
C PHE A 113 -8.81 -14.90 -33.30
N LYS A 114 -9.96 -14.47 -32.77
CA LYS A 114 -11.25 -15.17 -32.92
C LYS A 114 -11.63 -15.35 -34.40
N VAL A 115 -11.49 -14.32 -35.23
CA VAL A 115 -11.76 -14.39 -36.68
C VAL A 115 -10.82 -15.40 -37.36
N LYS A 116 -9.51 -15.33 -37.07
CA LYS A 116 -8.55 -16.30 -37.63
C LYS A 116 -8.83 -17.73 -37.17
N ALA A 117 -9.24 -17.91 -35.91
CA ALA A 117 -9.58 -19.21 -35.36
C ALA A 117 -10.83 -19.79 -36.03
N SER A 118 -11.87 -18.97 -36.29
CA SER A 118 -13.05 -19.42 -37.04
C SER A 118 -12.70 -19.79 -38.47
N GLU A 119 -11.91 -18.97 -39.18
CA GLU A 119 -11.44 -19.28 -40.54
C GLU A 119 -10.65 -20.60 -40.58
N ALA A 120 -9.71 -20.80 -39.66
CA ALA A 120 -8.92 -22.03 -39.57
C ALA A 120 -9.77 -23.26 -39.23
N THR A 121 -10.82 -23.08 -38.42
CA THR A 121 -11.76 -24.16 -38.09
C THR A 121 -12.59 -24.55 -39.31
N GLU A 122 -13.09 -23.57 -40.07
CA GLU A 122 -13.84 -23.81 -41.30
C GLU A 122 -12.99 -24.51 -42.38
N THR A 123 -11.74 -24.08 -42.57
CA THR A 123 -10.82 -24.74 -43.50
C THR A 123 -10.52 -26.17 -43.05
N PHE A 124 -10.23 -26.40 -41.77
CA PHE A 124 -10.01 -27.74 -41.24
C PHE A 124 -11.21 -28.66 -41.47
N ILE A 125 -12.43 -28.18 -41.22
CA ILE A 125 -13.67 -28.96 -41.45
C ILE A 125 -13.80 -29.30 -42.94
N ARG A 126 -13.55 -28.33 -43.84
CA ARG A 126 -13.62 -28.54 -45.28
C ARG A 126 -12.59 -29.56 -45.76
N ASP A 127 -11.33 -29.40 -45.33
CA ASP A 127 -10.22 -30.24 -45.78
C ASP A 127 -10.35 -31.67 -45.20
N SER A 128 -10.84 -31.79 -43.96
CA SER A 128 -11.19 -33.09 -43.36
C SER A 128 -12.30 -33.80 -44.13
N LYS A 129 -13.29 -33.08 -44.65
CA LYS A 129 -14.33 -33.69 -45.51
C LYS A 129 -13.78 -34.17 -46.87
N GLN A 130 -12.65 -33.63 -47.33
CA GLN A 130 -12.03 -34.00 -48.61
C GLN A 130 -10.97 -35.10 -48.48
N GLN A 131 -10.21 -35.14 -47.37
CA GLN A 131 -9.13 -36.11 -47.16
C GLN A 131 -9.60 -37.46 -46.59
N PHE A 132 -10.73 -37.48 -45.87
CA PHE A 132 -11.22 -38.72 -45.27
C PHE A 132 -12.30 -39.36 -46.14
N ASP A 133 -11.88 -40.28 -47.02
CA ASP A 133 -12.76 -41.31 -47.56
C ASP A 133 -13.40 -42.07 -46.38
N GLY A 134 -14.72 -42.24 -46.46
CA GLY A 134 -15.63 -42.69 -45.41
C GLY A 134 -15.46 -44.14 -44.96
N SER A 135 -14.23 -44.59 -44.73
CA SER A 135 -13.97 -45.81 -43.97
C SER A 135 -14.22 -45.53 -42.48
N VAL A 136 -15.39 -46.00 -42.03
CA VAL A 136 -15.96 -46.32 -40.69
C VAL A 136 -15.17 -46.08 -39.39
N THR A 137 -13.86 -45.80 -39.36
CA THR A 137 -13.05 -45.69 -38.13
C THR A 137 -13.04 -44.30 -37.47
N ASN A 138 -13.13 -43.18 -38.20
CA ASN A 138 -13.00 -41.85 -37.57
C ASN A 138 -14.32 -41.28 -37.05
N TYR A 139 -15.43 -41.45 -37.78
CA TYR A 139 -16.76 -41.08 -37.29
C TYR A 139 -17.15 -41.89 -36.06
N SER A 140 -16.80 -43.18 -36.03
CA SER A 140 -17.03 -44.04 -34.87
C SER A 140 -16.18 -43.62 -33.67
N VAL A 141 -14.92 -43.20 -33.86
CA VAL A 141 -14.09 -42.65 -32.77
C VAL A 141 -14.65 -41.32 -32.25
N ILE A 142 -15.04 -40.38 -33.11
CA ILE A 142 -15.63 -39.10 -32.66
C ILE A 142 -16.98 -39.34 -31.96
N LEU A 143 -17.82 -40.25 -32.48
CA LEU A 143 -19.08 -40.64 -31.84
C LEU A 143 -18.84 -41.34 -30.51
N PHE A 144 -17.86 -42.24 -30.42
CA PHE A 144 -17.45 -42.91 -29.19
C PHE A 144 -16.97 -41.89 -28.14
N LEU A 145 -16.16 -40.92 -28.55
CA LEU A 145 -15.73 -39.83 -27.66
C LEU A 145 -16.92 -38.99 -27.21
N ARG A 146 -17.84 -38.62 -28.12
CA ARG A 146 -19.08 -37.88 -27.76
C ARG A 146 -20.00 -38.63 -26.81
N GLN A 147 -20.03 -39.97 -26.89
CA GLN A 147 -20.75 -40.83 -25.95
C GLN A 147 -20.07 -40.91 -24.57
N ASN A 148 -18.82 -40.45 -24.45
CA ASN A 148 -18.03 -40.43 -23.22
C ASN A 148 -17.54 -39.00 -22.91
N PRO A 149 -18.39 -38.14 -22.31
CA PRO A 149 -18.12 -36.71 -22.14
C PRO A 149 -16.80 -36.38 -21.42
N ASN A 150 -16.43 -37.20 -20.44
CA ASN A 150 -15.17 -37.04 -19.70
C ASN A 150 -13.96 -37.28 -20.61
N LEU A 151 -13.99 -38.36 -21.41
CA LEU A 151 -12.91 -38.69 -22.33
C LEU A 151 -12.79 -37.65 -23.46
N TYR A 152 -13.93 -37.15 -23.97
CA TYR A 152 -13.94 -36.08 -24.96
C TYR A 152 -13.30 -34.79 -24.43
N THR A 153 -13.59 -34.44 -23.18
CA THR A 153 -12.99 -33.28 -22.50
C THR A 153 -11.49 -33.46 -22.35
N THR A 154 -11.04 -34.61 -21.88
CA THR A 154 -9.61 -34.94 -21.76
C THR A 154 -8.89 -34.84 -23.11
N VAL A 155 -9.51 -35.31 -24.19
CA VAL A 155 -8.96 -35.15 -25.55
C VAL A 155 -8.79 -33.68 -25.91
N ILE A 156 -9.77 -32.83 -25.63
CA ILE A 156 -9.69 -31.39 -25.91
C ILE A 156 -8.56 -30.76 -25.09
N HIS A 157 -8.50 -31.07 -23.80
CA HIS A 157 -7.50 -30.54 -22.87
C HIS A 157 -6.07 -30.88 -23.30
N GLU A 158 -5.80 -32.15 -23.59
CA GLU A 158 -4.45 -32.61 -23.93
C GLU A 158 -4.03 -32.20 -25.33
N SER A 159 -4.97 -32.17 -26.28
CA SER A 159 -4.72 -31.67 -27.63
C SER A 159 -4.35 -30.20 -27.62
N SER A 160 -4.96 -29.38 -26.76
CA SER A 160 -4.61 -27.96 -26.71
C SER A 160 -3.23 -27.72 -26.08
N ARG A 161 -2.85 -28.50 -25.05
CA ARG A 161 -1.49 -28.48 -24.49
C ARG A 161 -0.46 -28.81 -25.56
N CYS A 162 -0.76 -29.78 -26.43
CA CYS A 162 0.04 -30.08 -27.62
C CYS A 162 0.23 -28.85 -28.51
N ILE A 163 -0.88 -28.29 -28.97
CA ILE A 163 -0.91 -27.19 -29.92
C ILE A 163 -0.17 -25.98 -29.33
N ALA A 164 -0.48 -25.61 -28.09
CA ALA A 164 0.18 -24.53 -27.39
C ALA A 164 1.70 -24.75 -27.33
N SER A 165 2.13 -25.95 -26.95
CA SER A 165 3.57 -26.26 -26.86
C SER A 165 4.30 -26.25 -28.19
N TYR A 166 3.63 -26.60 -29.28
CA TYR A 166 4.19 -26.57 -30.63
C TYR A 166 4.39 -25.14 -31.15
N TYR A 167 3.45 -24.24 -30.87
CA TYR A 167 3.50 -22.87 -31.37
C TYR A 167 4.20 -21.87 -30.45
N LEU A 168 4.42 -22.23 -29.18
CA LEU A 168 5.11 -21.35 -28.23
C LEU A 168 6.64 -21.50 -28.38
N PRO A 169 7.35 -20.45 -28.81
CA PRO A 169 8.73 -20.55 -29.28
C PRO A 169 9.75 -20.92 -28.20
N TYR A 170 9.39 -20.75 -26.93
CA TYR A 170 10.25 -21.07 -25.80
C TYR A 170 9.80 -22.31 -25.03
N HIS A 171 8.81 -23.07 -25.51
CA HIS A 171 8.46 -24.37 -24.93
C HIS A 171 9.06 -25.49 -25.78
N PRO A 172 9.61 -26.56 -25.17
CA PRO A 172 10.03 -27.73 -25.93
C PRO A 172 8.83 -28.41 -26.60
N ASN A 173 9.05 -28.94 -27.80
CA ASN A 173 8.04 -29.71 -28.49
C ASN A 173 7.63 -30.94 -27.66
N PRO A 174 6.34 -31.32 -27.68
CA PRO A 174 5.85 -32.45 -26.93
C PRO A 174 6.46 -33.74 -27.44
N LYS A 175 6.88 -34.63 -26.52
CA LYS A 175 7.43 -35.94 -26.88
C LYS A 175 6.35 -37.00 -27.01
N MET A 176 5.31 -36.92 -26.20
CA MET A 176 4.21 -37.89 -26.18
C MET A 176 2.96 -37.26 -25.57
N ILE A 177 1.81 -37.62 -26.13
CA ILE A 177 0.49 -37.31 -25.58
C ILE A 177 -0.33 -38.60 -25.57
N SER A 178 -0.87 -38.94 -24.41
CA SER A 178 -1.72 -40.10 -24.23
C SER A 178 -2.98 -39.70 -23.48
N ILE A 179 -4.14 -40.06 -24.02
CA ILE A 179 -5.44 -39.93 -23.34
C ILE A 179 -5.83 -41.20 -22.57
N MET A 180 -4.95 -42.20 -22.56
CA MET A 180 -5.17 -43.42 -21.79
C MET A 180 -4.82 -43.17 -20.32
N PRO A 181 -5.75 -43.42 -19.38
CA PRO A 181 -5.47 -43.27 -17.98
C PRO A 181 -4.36 -44.25 -17.57
N THR A 182 -3.41 -43.73 -16.81
CA THR A 182 -2.41 -44.53 -16.09
C THR A 182 -2.81 -44.59 -14.62
N ASN A 183 -2.07 -45.34 -13.80
CA ASN A 183 -2.37 -45.45 -12.36
C ASN A 183 -2.30 -44.11 -11.59
N GLU A 184 -1.74 -43.05 -12.18
CA GLU A 184 -1.48 -41.76 -11.52
C GLU A 184 -2.16 -40.56 -12.22
N GLU A 185 -2.46 -40.64 -13.53
CA GLU A 185 -2.98 -39.52 -14.33
C GLU A 185 -4.05 -39.99 -15.33
N VAL A 186 -5.11 -39.19 -15.52
CA VAL A 186 -6.19 -39.45 -16.49
C VAL A 186 -5.70 -39.40 -17.93
N ALA A 187 -4.64 -38.61 -18.19
CA ALA A 187 -3.93 -38.50 -19.45
C ALA A 187 -2.52 -37.95 -19.19
N LYS A 188 -1.59 -38.21 -20.11
CA LYS A 188 -0.17 -37.87 -19.95
C LYS A 188 0.33 -37.02 -21.10
N TYR A 189 0.72 -35.78 -20.79
CA TYR A 189 1.46 -34.88 -21.67
C TYR A 189 2.91 -34.83 -21.20
N ASN A 190 3.84 -35.33 -22.02
CA ASN A 190 5.24 -35.50 -21.61
C ASN A 190 6.18 -34.68 -22.50
N TRP A 191 7.06 -33.91 -21.86
CA TRP A 191 8.09 -33.10 -22.50
C TRP A 191 9.37 -33.15 -21.66
N SER A 192 10.52 -33.04 -22.30
CA SER A 192 11.79 -32.91 -21.58
C SER A 192 12.36 -31.52 -21.80
N LEU A 193 12.81 -30.89 -20.72
CA LEU A 193 13.75 -29.80 -20.79
C LEU A 193 15.13 -30.40 -20.48
N ASP A 194 16.12 -30.17 -21.35
CA ASP A 194 17.50 -30.36 -20.92
C ASP A 194 17.74 -29.30 -19.83
N GLU A 195 17.80 -29.75 -18.57
CA GLU A 195 18.07 -28.93 -17.38
C GLU A 195 19.26 -28.02 -17.73
N TYR A 196 19.15 -26.68 -17.70
CA TYR A 196 19.76 -25.91 -16.61
C TYR A 196 19.36 -24.42 -16.56
N HIS A 197 18.59 -23.87 -17.52
CA HIS A 197 18.25 -22.43 -17.53
C HIS A 197 16.83 -22.17 -18.05
N ALA A 198 15.83 -22.22 -17.16
CA ALA A 198 14.47 -21.78 -17.47
C ALA A 198 14.45 -20.25 -17.68
N THR A 199 14.49 -19.80 -18.93
CA THR A 199 14.42 -18.37 -19.26
C THR A 199 13.05 -17.78 -18.90
N LYS A 200 12.98 -16.46 -18.74
CA LYS A 200 11.70 -15.73 -18.60
C LYS A 200 10.73 -16.06 -19.74
N GLY A 201 11.24 -16.31 -20.94
CA GLY A 201 10.48 -16.78 -22.10
C GLY A 201 9.92 -18.18 -21.89
N TYR A 202 10.76 -19.14 -21.49
CA TYR A 202 10.35 -20.51 -21.19
C TYR A 202 9.26 -20.56 -20.12
N CYS A 203 9.43 -19.85 -19.00
CA CYS A 203 8.44 -19.85 -17.92
C CYS A 203 7.08 -19.31 -18.39
N LYS A 204 7.07 -18.22 -19.15
CA LYS A 204 5.84 -17.68 -19.75
C LYS A 204 5.19 -18.67 -20.71
N SER A 205 5.99 -19.33 -21.56
CA SER A 205 5.49 -20.35 -22.48
C SER A 205 4.95 -21.57 -21.73
N ARG A 206 5.61 -22.03 -20.66
CA ARG A 206 5.13 -23.14 -19.82
C ARG A 206 3.81 -22.80 -19.12
N MET A 207 3.68 -21.60 -18.55
CA MET A 207 2.40 -21.13 -18.00
C MET A 207 1.29 -21.11 -19.05
N ALA A 208 1.59 -20.62 -20.26
CA ALA A 208 0.63 -20.61 -21.36
C ALA A 208 0.23 -22.03 -21.79
N VAL A 209 1.16 -23.00 -21.81
CA VAL A 209 0.83 -24.42 -22.07
C VAL A 209 -0.07 -24.98 -20.97
N CYS A 210 0.24 -24.78 -19.69
CA CYS A 210 -0.60 -25.27 -18.59
C CYS A 210 -2.03 -24.68 -18.65
N LEU A 211 -2.17 -23.40 -18.99
CA LEU A 211 -3.49 -22.76 -19.09
C LEU A 211 -4.24 -23.09 -20.39
N SER A 212 -3.54 -23.58 -21.42
CA SER A 212 -4.16 -23.85 -22.73
C SER A 212 -5.22 -24.94 -22.71
N GLY A 213 -5.09 -25.93 -21.82
CA GLY A 213 -6.10 -26.98 -21.57
C GLY A 213 -7.46 -26.37 -21.26
N ARG A 214 -7.49 -25.58 -20.19
CA ARG A 214 -8.68 -24.89 -19.71
C ARG A 214 -9.21 -23.84 -20.68
N ALA A 215 -8.32 -23.16 -21.41
CA ALA A 215 -8.71 -22.23 -22.46
C ALA A 215 -9.46 -22.94 -23.60
N ALA A 216 -8.99 -24.12 -24.02
CA ALA A 216 -9.62 -24.90 -25.07
C ALA A 216 -10.95 -25.53 -24.65
N GLU A 217 -11.05 -26.01 -23.40
CA GLU A 217 -12.32 -26.47 -22.84
C GLU A 217 -13.37 -25.36 -22.87
N SER A 218 -13.02 -24.17 -22.37
CA SER A 218 -13.91 -23.01 -22.36
C SER A 218 -14.34 -22.61 -23.79
N PHE A 219 -13.43 -22.75 -24.76
CA PHE A 219 -13.67 -22.41 -26.15
C PHE A 219 -14.58 -23.44 -26.87
N VAL A 220 -14.36 -24.73 -26.65
CA VAL A 220 -15.06 -25.82 -27.38
C VAL A 220 -16.35 -26.24 -26.67
N LEU A 221 -16.37 -26.26 -25.34
CA LEU A 221 -17.46 -26.77 -24.51
C LEU A 221 -18.30 -25.66 -23.86
N GLY A 222 -17.83 -24.41 -23.90
CA GLY A 222 -18.49 -23.24 -23.30
C GLY A 222 -18.00 -22.89 -21.90
N THR A 223 -18.25 -21.66 -21.46
CA THR A 223 -17.70 -21.08 -20.22
C THR A 223 -18.24 -21.69 -18.92
N ASP A 224 -19.37 -22.39 -19.01
CA ASP A 224 -20.00 -23.09 -17.88
C ASP A 224 -19.33 -24.45 -17.61
N TYR A 225 -18.58 -24.96 -18.58
CA TYR A 225 -17.84 -26.20 -18.47
C TYR A 225 -16.43 -25.93 -17.95
N LYS A 226 -16.20 -26.16 -16.64
CA LYS A 226 -14.92 -25.88 -15.98
C LYS A 226 -14.34 -27.18 -15.40
N THR A 227 -13.18 -27.59 -15.90
CA THR A 227 -12.37 -28.60 -15.23
C THR A 227 -11.25 -27.96 -14.39
N ASN A 228 -10.80 -28.71 -13.39
CA ASN A 228 -9.74 -28.39 -12.44
C ASN A 228 -8.39 -29.00 -12.85
N GLY A 229 -8.31 -29.66 -14.01
CA GLY A 229 -7.13 -30.42 -14.45
C GLY A 229 -5.85 -29.61 -14.59
N SER A 230 -5.94 -28.30 -14.84
CA SER A 230 -4.78 -27.40 -15.00
C SER A 230 -4.53 -26.46 -13.82
N GLU A 231 -5.34 -26.54 -12.76
CA GLU A 231 -5.32 -25.56 -11.67
C GLU A 231 -4.07 -25.72 -10.79
N TRP A 232 -3.70 -26.96 -10.50
CA TRP A 232 -2.49 -27.31 -9.75
C TRP A 232 -1.21 -26.83 -10.45
N GLU A 233 -0.99 -27.21 -11.71
CA GLU A 233 0.25 -26.90 -12.43
C GLU A 233 0.49 -25.39 -12.60
N ALA A 234 -0.60 -24.63 -12.81
CA ALA A 234 -0.53 -23.17 -12.94
C ALA A 234 -0.27 -22.48 -11.59
N THR A 235 -0.91 -22.97 -10.52
CA THR A 235 -0.77 -22.42 -9.16
C THR A 235 0.62 -22.72 -8.58
N GLU A 236 1.13 -23.94 -8.77
CA GLU A 236 2.49 -24.31 -8.35
C GLU A 236 3.56 -23.44 -9.04
N MET A 237 3.36 -23.10 -10.32
CA MET A 237 4.26 -22.19 -11.03
C MET A 237 4.15 -20.73 -10.57
N ALA A 238 2.96 -20.29 -10.14
CA ALA A 238 2.76 -18.94 -9.61
C ALA A 238 3.36 -18.80 -8.19
N ASP A 239 3.16 -19.82 -7.33
CA ASP A 239 3.61 -19.85 -5.94
C ASP A 239 5.13 -19.99 -5.78
N LYS A 240 5.81 -20.61 -6.75
CA LYS A 240 7.28 -20.70 -6.80
C LYS A 240 7.98 -19.36 -7.09
N GLY A 241 7.26 -18.23 -7.03
CA GLY A 241 7.82 -16.91 -6.87
C GLY A 241 8.28 -16.26 -8.18
N TRP A 242 7.37 -15.52 -8.82
CA TRP A 242 7.75 -14.54 -9.82
C TRP A 242 8.24 -13.25 -9.12
N HIS A 243 9.55 -13.11 -8.93
CA HIS A 243 10.19 -11.81 -8.71
C HIS A 243 10.70 -11.26 -10.04
N GLY A 244 9.77 -10.85 -10.90
CA GLY A 244 10.11 -10.09 -12.09
C GLY A 244 10.39 -8.63 -11.75
N THR A 245 11.59 -8.32 -11.27
CA THR A 245 12.17 -6.98 -11.39
C THR A 245 13.21 -7.00 -12.51
N ASP A 246 13.11 -6.04 -13.42
CA ASP A 246 14.06 -5.83 -14.50
C ASP A 246 15.46 -5.57 -13.93
N ALA A 247 16.35 -6.55 -14.07
CA ALA A 247 17.78 -6.34 -14.09
C ALA A 247 18.43 -7.49 -14.87
N SER A 248 19.41 -7.12 -15.69
CA SER A 248 20.39 -7.96 -16.36
C SER A 248 20.69 -9.28 -15.65
N ALA A 249 20.79 -10.36 -16.43
CA ALA A 249 21.49 -11.61 -16.12
C ALA A 249 21.35 -12.11 -14.67
N ASP A 250 20.58 -13.17 -14.45
CA ASP A 250 21.08 -14.34 -13.72
C ASP A 250 20.01 -15.45 -13.67
N SER A 251 20.48 -16.64 -14.03
CA SER A 251 19.77 -17.91 -13.98
C SER A 251 19.47 -18.34 -12.55
N TYR A 252 18.29 -18.93 -12.32
CA TYR A 252 17.98 -19.59 -11.05
C TYR A 252 17.68 -21.08 -11.25
N PRO A 253 18.25 -21.97 -10.41
CA PRO A 253 17.95 -23.38 -10.44
C PRO A 253 16.62 -23.66 -9.71
N ILE A 254 15.66 -24.27 -10.41
CA ILE A 254 14.46 -24.83 -9.78
C ILE A 254 14.89 -26.12 -9.07
N GLN A 255 14.97 -26.11 -7.74
CA GLN A 255 15.25 -27.32 -6.97
C GLN A 255 14.10 -28.32 -7.11
N LYS A 256 14.47 -29.57 -7.47
CA LYS A 256 13.59 -30.73 -7.54
C LYS A 256 13.05 -31.06 -6.14
N HIS A 257 11.78 -30.80 -5.90
CA HIS A 257 11.01 -31.51 -4.88
C HIS A 257 9.93 -32.33 -5.57
N TYR A 258 10.35 -33.46 -6.16
CA TYR A 258 9.46 -34.62 -6.23
C TYR A 258 9.33 -35.15 -4.80
N LYS A 259 8.27 -34.76 -4.11
CA LYS A 259 7.81 -35.46 -2.90
C LYS A 259 6.43 -36.03 -3.19
N ASP A 260 6.42 -37.36 -3.20
CA ASP A 260 5.33 -38.29 -2.89
C ASP A 260 3.88 -37.79 -2.95
N ARG A 261 3.15 -38.41 -3.89
CA ARG A 261 1.82 -39.03 -3.76
C ARG A 261 0.69 -38.28 -3.05
N GLY A 262 -0.43 -38.18 -3.75
CA GLY A 262 -1.77 -38.03 -3.18
C GLY A 262 -2.83 -38.05 -4.27
N GLY A 263 -3.11 -39.23 -4.83
CA GLY A 263 -4.23 -39.39 -5.76
C GLY A 263 -5.55 -39.07 -5.06
N TYR A 264 -6.44 -38.35 -5.74
CA TYR A 264 -7.83 -38.23 -5.33
C TYR A 264 -8.76 -38.22 -6.54
N SER A 265 -9.69 -39.18 -6.45
CA SER A 265 -10.97 -39.41 -7.14
C SER A 265 -11.56 -38.32 -8.03
#